data_AF-A0A497FZB4-F1
#
_entry.id   AF-A0A497FZB4-F1
#
_cell.length_a   1.000
_cell.length_b   1.000
_cell.length_c   1.000
_cell.angle_alpha   90.00
_cell.angle_beta   90.00
_cell.angle_gamma   90.00
#
_symmetry.space_group_name_H-M   'P 1'
#
loop_
_entity.id
_entity.type
_entity.pdbx_description
1 polymer ?
#
loop_
_entity_poly.entity_id
_entity_poly.type
_entity_poly.pdbx_seq_one_letter_code
_entity_poly.pdbx_strand_id
1 'polypeptide(L)'
;MYIDLWRGIMIIIAVHIAVLLIVLLGKNKPYRVQRRFAKALTSIVVSYILLAVFTFVLMTPRYVSSEASSLMFVTSLILPPISWFLVIRYWSEE
;
A
#
# COMPACT_ATOMS: atom_id res chain seq x y z
N MET A 1 -4.10 1.80 21.18
CA MET A 1 -2.96 2.35 20.42
C MET A 1 -3.51 3.43 19.49
N TYR A 2 -3.50 4.70 19.90
CA TYR A 2 -4.04 5.79 19.08
C TYR A 2 -3.07 6.05 17.92
N ILE A 3 -3.54 5.89 16.68
CA ILE A 3 -2.83 6.43 15.52
C ILE A 3 -3.33 7.85 15.36
N ASP A 4 -2.50 8.80 15.79
CA ASP A 4 -2.73 10.22 15.50
C ASP A 4 -2.83 10.41 13.98
N LEU A 5 -3.66 11.35 13.54
CA LEU A 5 -3.90 11.69 12.14
C LEU A 5 -2.59 11.85 11.36
N TRP A 6 -1.62 12.54 11.97
CA TRP A 6 -0.29 12.71 11.40
C TRP A 6 0.45 11.39 11.15
N ARG A 7 0.37 10.44 12.09
CA ARG A 7 0.99 9.11 11.93
C ARG A 7 0.30 8.32 10.84
N GLY A 8 -1.03 8.40 10.74
CA GLY A 8 -1.80 7.77 9.67
C GLY A 8 -1.39 8.30 8.29
N ILE A 9 -1.30 9.62 8.14
CA ILE A 9 -0.87 10.28 6.90
C ILE A 9 0.57 9.87 6.53
N MET A 10 1.49 9.85 7.49
CA MET A 10 2.87 9.41 7.25
C MET A 10 2.95 7.96 6.76
N ILE A 11 2.16 7.05 7.34
CA ILE A 11 2.08 5.66 6.88
C ILE A 11 1.56 5.60 5.44
N ILE A 12 0.47 6.32 5.14
CA ILE A 12 -0.10 6.39 3.79
C ILE A 12 0.97 6.83 2.78
N ILE A 13 1.64 7.95 3.04
CA ILE A 13 2.67 8.50 2.15
C ILE A 13 3.81 7.51 1.96
N ALA A 14 4.34 6.93 3.05
CA ALA A 14 5.44 5.98 2.99
C ALA A 14 5.12 4.75 2.15
N VAL A 15 3.91 4.20 2.29
CA VAL A 15 3.47 3.03 1.51
C VAL A 15 3.34 3.36 0.03
N HIS A 16 2.74 4.51 -0.31
CA HIS A 16 2.57 4.90 -1.71
C HIS A 16 3.91 5.19 -2.40
N ILE A 17 4.85 5.83 -1.68
CA ILE A 17 6.22 6.03 -2.17
C ILE A 17 6.93 4.69 -2.36
N ALA A 18 6.80 3.75 -1.40
CA ALA A 18 7.42 2.44 -1.51
C ALA A 18 6.91 1.66 -2.73
N VAL A 19 5.60 1.69 -2.98
CA VAL A 19 4.99 1.10 -4.18
C VAL A 19 5.58 1.72 -5.45
N LEU A 20 5.63 3.05 -5.55
CA LEU A 20 6.22 3.74 -6.71
C LEU A 20 7.68 3.36 -6.92
N LEU A 21 8.49 3.37 -5.86
CA LEU A 21 9.91 3.00 -5.94
C LEU A 21 10.09 1.56 -6.42
N ILE A 22 9.30 0.62 -5.91
CA ILE A 22 9.40 -0.79 -6.33
C ILE A 22 9.04 -0.96 -7.81
N VAL A 23 7.99 -0.30 -8.28
CA VAL A 23 7.63 -0.36 -9.70
C VAL A 23 8.74 0.22 -10.56
N LEU A 24 9.28 1.39 -10.20
CA LEU A 24 10.34 2.04 -10.96
C LEU A 24 11.66 1.25 -10.94
N LEU A 25 12.00 0.61 -9.83
CA LEU A 25 13.20 -0.24 -9.70
C LEU A 25 13.06 -1.57 -10.44
N GLY A 26 11.84 -2.10 -10.53
CA GLY A 26 11.53 -3.32 -11.28
C GLY A 26 11.50 -3.13 -12.79
N LYS A 27 11.32 -1.88 -13.27
CA LYS A 27 11.31 -1.54 -14.70
C LYS A 27 12.62 -1.96 -15.38
N ASN A 28 12.50 -2.51 -16.60
CA ASN A 28 13.63 -2.95 -17.45
C ASN A 28 14.57 -3.98 -16.78
N LYS A 29 14.12 -4.66 -15.72
CA LYS A 29 14.87 -5.77 -15.12
C LYS A 29 14.50 -7.08 -15.82
N PRO A 30 15.41 -8.07 -15.82
CA PRO A 30 15.07 -9.40 -16.35
C PRO A 30 13.90 -10.01 -15.57
N TYR A 31 13.07 -10.81 -16.24
CA TYR A 31 11.85 -11.41 -15.69
C TYR A 31 12.03 -12.05 -14.31
N ARG A 32 13.14 -12.78 -14.08
CA ARG A 32 13.45 -13.40 -12.76
C ARG A 32 13.55 -12.37 -11.63
N VAL A 33 14.06 -11.18 -11.92
CA VAL A 33 14.21 -10.07 -10.96
C VAL A 33 12.90 -9.30 -10.82
N GLN A 34 12.19 -9.03 -11.92
CA GLN A 34 10.83 -8.47 -11.87
C GLN A 34 9.91 -9.31 -10.99
N ARG A 35 9.96 -10.64 -11.08
CA ARG A 35 9.19 -11.54 -10.21
C ARG A 35 9.50 -11.36 -8.72
N ARG A 36 10.74 -11.00 -8.35
CA ARG A 36 11.09 -10.68 -6.95
C ARG A 36 10.49 -9.34 -6.53
N PHE A 37 10.56 -8.33 -7.39
CA PHE A 37 9.90 -7.05 -7.15
C PHE A 37 8.37 -7.19 -7.05
N ALA A 38 7.74 -8.05 -7.86
CA ALA A 38 6.30 -8.31 -7.78
C ALA A 38 5.92 -8.91 -6.43
N LYS A 39 6.69 -9.89 -5.94
CA LYS A 39 6.47 -10.46 -4.61
C LYS A 39 6.62 -9.42 -3.50
N ALA A 40 7.64 -8.55 -3.60
CA ALA A 40 7.83 -7.46 -2.64
C ALA A 40 6.68 -6.45 -2.69
N LEU A 41 6.23 -6.07 -3.89
CA LEU A 41 5.08 -5.20 -4.11
C LEU A 41 3.81 -5.78 -3.48
N THR A 42 3.49 -7.04 -3.79
CA THR A 42 2.34 -7.75 -3.22
C THR A 42 2.44 -7.82 -1.70
N SER A 43 3.61 -8.11 -1.14
CA SER A 43 3.80 -8.15 0.32
C SER A 43 3.47 -6.81 0.96
N ILE A 44 3.94 -5.69 0.40
CA ILE A 44 3.65 -4.35 0.94
C ILE A 44 2.17 -4.02 0.85
N VAL A 45 1.55 -4.28 -0.30
CA VAL A 45 0.12 -4.02 -0.51
C VAL A 45 -0.73 -4.82 0.48
N VAL A 46 -0.46 -6.12 0.62
CA VAL A 46 -1.19 -7.00 1.55
C VAL A 46 -0.97 -6.57 3.01
N SER A 47 0.27 -6.31 3.42
CA SER A 47 0.56 -5.84 4.78
C SER A 47 -0.13 -4.52 5.10
N TYR A 48 -0.19 -3.59 4.13
CA TYR A 48 -0.89 -2.32 4.31
C TYR A 48 -2.41 -2.50 4.45
N ILE A 49 -3.03 -3.34 3.62
CA ILE A 49 -4.45 -3.68 3.74
C ILE A 49 -4.75 -4.29 5.11
N LEU A 50 -3.96 -5.26 5.55
CA LEU A 50 -4.14 -5.88 6.86
C LEU A 50 -4.02 -4.84 7.97
N LEU A 51 -2.99 -4.00 7.96
CA LEU A 51 -2.82 -2.93 8.93
C LEU A 51 -4.02 -1.99 8.94
N ALA A 52 -4.51 -1.57 7.76
CA ALA A 52 -5.65 -0.68 7.63
C ALA A 52 -6.94 -1.31 8.16
N VAL A 53 -7.22 -2.57 7.80
CA VAL A 53 -8.39 -3.32 8.29
C VAL A 53 -8.32 -3.52 9.80
N PHE A 54 -7.19 -3.97 10.34
CA PHE A 54 -7.02 -4.14 11.79
C PHE A 54 -7.19 -2.82 12.53
N THR A 55 -6.57 -1.75 12.03
CA THR A 55 -6.67 -0.42 12.65
C THR A 55 -8.12 0.07 12.61
N PHE A 56 -8.81 -0.10 11.48
CA PHE A 56 -10.20 0.28 11.33
C PHE A 56 -11.09 -0.48 12.33
N VAL A 57 -11.07 -1.82 12.30
CA VAL A 57 -11.90 -2.69 13.16
C VAL A 57 -11.63 -2.48 14.64
N LEU A 58 -10.37 -2.26 15.05
CA LEU A 58 -10.04 -2.01 16.46
C LEU A 58 -10.46 -0.61 16.93
N MET A 59 -10.61 0.36 16.02
CA MET A 59 -10.99 1.73 16.33
C MET A 59 -12.50 1.97 16.24
N THR A 60 -13.22 1.23 15.39
CA THR A 60 -14.68 1.35 15.22
C THR A 60 -15.47 1.30 16.54
N PRO A 61 -15.16 0.43 17.53
CA PRO A 61 -15.93 0.33 18.76
C PRO A 61 -15.61 1.42 19.79
N ARG A 62 -14.46 2.11 19.67
CA ARG A 62 -13.97 3.07 20.69
C ARG A 62 -14.01 4.52 20.26
N TYR A 63 -14.02 4.80 18.95
CA TYR A 63 -13.95 6.17 18.43
C TYR A 63 -14.81 6.29 17.17
N VAL A 64 -15.96 6.95 17.30
CA VAL A 64 -16.87 7.31 16.19
C VAL A 64 -16.18 8.24 15.15
N SER A 65 -14.95 8.71 15.43
CA SER A 65 -14.26 9.76 14.67
C SER A 65 -12.76 9.50 14.40
N SER A 66 -12.29 8.26 14.25
CA SER A 66 -10.89 8.05 13.83
C SER A 66 -10.74 8.27 12.31
N GLU A 67 -10.77 9.54 11.88
CA GLU A 67 -10.54 10.00 10.51
C GLU A 67 -9.28 9.35 9.90
N ALA A 68 -8.22 9.20 10.71
CA ALA A 68 -6.98 8.53 10.33
C ALA A 68 -7.21 7.07 9.88
N SER A 69 -8.00 6.30 10.65
CA SER A 69 -8.29 4.90 10.30
C SER A 69 -9.19 4.77 9.08
N SER A 70 -10.17 5.66 8.92
CA SER A 70 -11.03 5.69 7.73
C SER A 70 -10.22 6.04 6.49
N LEU A 71 -9.32 7.02 6.59
CA LEU A 71 -8.43 7.43 5.51
C LEU A 71 -7.47 6.31 5.12
N MET A 72 -6.83 5.64 6.10
CA MET A 72 -5.98 4.48 5.86
C MET A 72 -6.76 3.35 5.18
N PHE A 73 -8.00 3.09 5.63
CA PHE A 73 -8.86 2.08 5.03
C PHE A 73 -9.20 2.40 3.57
N VAL A 74 -9.69 3.60 3.26
CA VAL A 74 -10.03 4.01 1.89
C VAL A 74 -8.81 3.94 0.98
N THR A 75 -7.67 4.48 1.41
CA THR A 75 -6.44 4.46 0.61
C THR A 75 -5.90 3.04 0.41
N SER A 76 -6.12 2.12 1.36
CA SER A 76 -5.76 0.70 1.20
C SER A 76 -6.58 -0.01 0.11
N LEU A 77 -7.81 0.42 -0.15
CA LEU A 77 -8.65 -0.13 -1.22
C LEU A 77 -8.22 0.36 -2.61
N ILE A 78 -7.67 1.58 -2.68
CA ILE A 78 -7.21 2.20 -3.93
C ILE A 78 -5.81 1.72 -4.32
N LEU A 79 -4.97 1.35 -3.35
CA LEU A 79 -3.58 0.97 -3.61
C LEU A 79 -3.43 -0.25 -4.55
N PRO A 80 -4.21 -1.36 -4.42
CA PRO A 80 -4.11 -2.49 -5.32
C PRO A 80 -4.31 -2.15 -6.80
N PRO A 81 -5.43 -1.52 -7.24
CA PRO A 81 -5.61 -1.21 -8.65
C PRO A 81 -4.55 -0.23 -9.18
N ILE A 82 -4.11 0.75 -8.38
CA ILE A 82 -3.01 1.64 -8.76
C ILE A 82 -1.71 0.86 -8.97
N SER A 83 -1.34 0.01 -8.00
CA SER A 83 -0.10 -0.76 -8.07
C SER A 83 -0.09 -1.70 -9.28
N TRP A 84 -1.22 -2.32 -9.59
CA TRP A 84 -1.39 -3.20 -10.74
C TRP A 84 -1.28 -2.44 -12.06
N PHE A 85 -1.98 -1.31 -12.17
CA PHE A 85 -1.91 -0.45 -13.35
C PHE A 85 -0.48 0.02 -13.63
N LEU A 86 0.26 0.41 -12.59
CA LEU A 86 1.65 0.81 -12.69
C LEU A 86 2.55 -0.34 -13.17
N VAL A 87 2.38 -1.55 -12.64
CA VAL A 87 3.14 -2.72 -13.10
C VAL A 87 2.88 -3.00 -14.57
N ILE A 88 1.62 -3.08 -15.01
CA ILE A 88 1.27 -3.30 -16.43
C ILE A 88 1.89 -2.23 -17.32
N ARG A 89 1.82 -0.96 -16.89
CA ARG A 89 2.31 0.16 -17.70
C ARG A 89 3.83 0.20 -17.83
N TYR A 90 4.56 -0.19 -16.79
CA TYR A 90 6.01 0.05 -16.71
C TYR A 90 6.86 -1.21 -16.87
N TRP A 91 6.32 -2.41 -16.66
CA TRP A 91 7.07 -3.65 -16.81
C TRP A 91 6.72 -4.26 -18.17
N SER A 92 7.73 -4.51 -19.02
CA SER A 92 7.51 -5.24 -20.26
C SER A 92 7.14 -6.68 -19.92
N GLU A 93 6.15 -7.23 -20.63
CA GLU A 93 5.86 -8.66 -20.60
C GLU A 93 6.92 -9.50 -21.35
N GLU A 94 7.85 -8.81 -22.05
CA GLU A 94 9.02 -9.34 -22.75
C GLU A 94 10.27 -9.42 -21.85
#